data_AF-A0A0N7LRU0-F1
#
_entry.id   AF-A0A0N7LRU0-F1
#
_cell.length_a   1.000
_cell.length_b   1.000
_cell.length_c   1.000
_cell.angle_alpha   90.00
_cell.angle_beta   90.00
_cell.angle_gamma   90.00
#
_symmetry.space_group_name_H-M   'P 1'
#
loop_
_entity.id
_entity.type
_entity.pdbx_description
1 polymer ?
#
loop_
_entity_poly.entity_id
_entity_poly.type
_entity_poly.pdbx_seq_one_letter_code
_entity_poly.pdbx_strand_id
1 'polypeptide(L)'
;MVHVAKVLTLLTCAVFAPAAGTANEVISFDGSWKEQGFLRLFSNDFGQRGRQLDILSDGTVSLLWRPVEALNRSAGSARWVWRVHEGVRPTDLTIKGGDDRNLAIYFVFVDPERVDALSGKSARRILQENSARALIYVWGGTHPTNAILPSPYSPRLRSKVLRPSEVGQYREQVDLASDHRTAFGSEPGALIGLAVSADSDDTKGRIVASISDLQLD
;
A
#
# COMPACT_ATOMS: atom_id res chain seq x y z
N MET A 1 11.09 75.59 -17.87
CA MET A 1 10.54 74.47 -18.68
C MET A 1 11.19 73.19 -18.17
N VAL A 2 10.48 72.37 -17.40
CA VAL A 2 10.99 71.08 -16.89
C VAL A 2 10.14 69.98 -17.54
N HIS A 3 10.79 69.09 -18.30
CA HIS A 3 10.16 67.91 -18.90
C HIS A 3 10.04 66.81 -17.85
N VAL A 4 8.83 66.33 -17.60
CA VAL A 4 8.57 65.13 -16.78
C VAL A 4 8.38 63.94 -17.72
N ALA A 5 9.30 62.99 -17.67
CA ALA A 5 9.22 61.73 -18.40
C ALA A 5 8.18 60.81 -17.75
N LYS A 6 7.21 60.33 -18.54
CA LYS A 6 6.26 59.30 -18.11
C LYS A 6 6.92 57.93 -18.25
N VAL A 7 7.19 57.28 -17.12
CA VAL A 7 7.58 55.87 -17.05
C VAL A 7 6.31 55.03 -17.21
N LEU A 8 6.27 54.19 -18.25
CA LEU A 8 5.18 53.24 -18.51
C LEU A 8 5.54 51.91 -17.85
N THR A 9 4.91 51.59 -16.73
CA THR A 9 5.07 50.29 -16.05
C THR A 9 4.16 49.27 -16.73
N LEU A 10 4.77 48.31 -17.45
CA LEU A 10 4.08 47.12 -17.94
C LEU A 10 3.79 46.19 -16.76
N LEU A 11 2.50 45.99 -16.45
CA LEU A 11 2.05 44.90 -15.58
C LEU A 11 2.11 43.58 -16.37
N THR A 12 3.05 42.72 -16.01
CA THR A 12 3.06 41.31 -16.40
C THR A 12 2.00 40.56 -15.59
N CYS A 13 0.89 40.19 -16.23
CA CYS A 13 -0.03 39.19 -15.69
C CYS A 13 0.66 37.82 -15.73
N ALA A 14 1.19 37.36 -14.61
CA ALA A 14 1.58 35.97 -14.42
C ALA A 14 0.33 35.10 -14.42
N VAL A 15 0.13 34.30 -15.48
CA VAL A 15 -0.89 33.27 -15.51
C VAL A 15 -0.41 32.14 -14.60
N PHE A 16 -0.95 32.07 -13.39
CA PHE A 16 -0.82 30.89 -12.54
C PHE A 16 -1.60 29.75 -13.20
N ALA A 17 -0.89 28.79 -13.78
CA ALA A 17 -1.47 27.49 -14.09
C ALA A 17 -1.85 26.81 -12.75
N PRO A 18 -3.06 26.27 -12.60
CA PRO A 18 -3.39 25.49 -11.42
C PRO A 18 -2.46 24.27 -11.39
N ALA A 19 -1.75 24.07 -10.28
CA ALA A 19 -1.13 22.80 -10.01
C ALA A 19 -2.20 21.71 -10.15
N ALA A 20 -1.92 20.66 -10.92
CA ALA A 20 -2.78 19.49 -11.00
C ALA A 20 -3.05 19.03 -9.56
N GLY A 21 -4.30 19.20 -9.10
CA GLY A 21 -4.66 18.79 -7.75
C GLY A 21 -4.42 17.29 -7.62
N THR A 22 -3.61 16.88 -6.65
CA THR A 22 -3.52 15.49 -6.24
C THR A 22 -4.94 15.06 -5.86
N ALA A 23 -5.45 14.06 -6.55
CA ALA A 23 -6.74 13.50 -6.19
C ALA A 23 -6.54 12.76 -4.87
N ASN A 24 -6.82 13.43 -3.75
CA ASN A 24 -6.81 12.81 -2.43
C ASN A 24 -8.02 11.87 -2.33
N GLU A 25 -7.98 10.73 -3.01
CA GLU A 25 -9.07 9.77 -2.99
C GLU A 25 -9.00 8.94 -1.71
N VAL A 26 -10.09 8.98 -0.94
CA VAL A 26 -10.28 8.07 0.19
C VAL A 26 -10.74 6.72 -0.34
N ILE A 27 -9.90 5.71 -0.15
CA ILE A 27 -10.17 4.33 -0.54
C ILE A 27 -11.14 3.71 0.47
N SER A 28 -12.38 3.53 0.04
CA SER A 28 -13.42 2.91 0.87
C SER A 28 -13.29 1.38 0.94
N PHE A 29 -13.59 0.83 2.11
CA PHE A 29 -13.82 -0.58 2.43
C PHE A 29 -15.34 -0.81 2.48
N ASP A 30 -15.95 -0.95 1.31
CA ASP A 30 -17.41 -0.88 1.09
C ASP A 30 -17.98 -2.18 0.47
N GLY A 31 -17.24 -3.28 0.58
CA GLY A 31 -17.58 -4.55 -0.04
C GLY A 31 -17.00 -4.73 -1.45
N SER A 32 -16.38 -3.71 -2.04
CA SER A 32 -15.64 -3.83 -3.30
C SER A 32 -14.37 -4.67 -3.17
N TRP A 33 -13.81 -4.76 -1.96
CA TRP A 33 -12.66 -5.61 -1.70
C TRP A 33 -13.06 -7.07 -1.59
N LYS A 34 -12.31 -7.94 -2.27
CA LYS A 34 -12.57 -9.37 -2.35
C LYS A 34 -11.40 -10.16 -1.79
N GLU A 35 -11.71 -11.07 -0.89
CA GLU A 35 -10.70 -11.96 -0.34
C GLU A 35 -10.15 -12.90 -1.41
N GLN A 36 -8.85 -13.12 -1.35
CA GLN A 36 -8.09 -14.05 -2.16
C GLN A 36 -7.50 -15.08 -1.21
N GLY A 37 -8.16 -16.24 -1.11
CA GLY A 37 -7.66 -17.35 -0.30
C GLY A 37 -6.42 -18.00 -0.93
N PHE A 38 -5.46 -18.37 -0.09
CA PHE A 38 -4.42 -19.31 -0.46
C PHE A 38 -4.95 -20.73 -0.18
N LEU A 39 -4.91 -21.60 -1.19
CA LEU A 39 -5.53 -22.95 -1.11
C LEU A 39 -5.13 -23.67 0.19
N ARG A 40 -6.14 -24.17 0.93
CA ARG A 40 -6.07 -24.97 2.18
C ARG A 40 -5.90 -24.23 3.52
N LEU A 41 -5.82 -22.90 3.56
CA LEU A 41 -5.81 -22.14 4.83
C LEU A 41 -7.18 -21.51 5.09
N PHE A 42 -7.49 -21.29 6.38
CA PHE A 42 -8.69 -20.58 6.82
C PHE A 42 -8.63 -19.10 6.39
N SER A 43 -9.74 -18.39 6.56
CA SER A 43 -9.92 -16.99 6.12
C SER A 43 -9.84 -16.08 7.34
N ASN A 44 -9.13 -14.95 7.21
CA ASN A 44 -9.26 -13.84 8.16
C ASN A 44 -10.68 -13.26 8.09
N ASP A 45 -11.22 -12.82 9.22
CA ASP A 45 -12.50 -12.09 9.24
C ASP A 45 -12.24 -10.61 8.94
N PHE A 46 -12.82 -10.12 7.84
CA PHE A 46 -12.67 -8.76 7.33
C PHE A 46 -13.98 -7.97 7.46
N GLY A 47 -14.03 -7.04 8.42
CA GLY A 47 -15.13 -6.11 8.60
C GLY A 47 -14.96 -4.83 7.78
N GLN A 48 -15.56 -4.77 6.59
CA GLN A 48 -15.55 -3.59 5.72
C GLN A 48 -16.60 -2.54 6.16
N ARG A 49 -16.15 -1.38 6.66
CA ARG A 49 -17.01 -0.34 7.28
C ARG A 49 -16.80 1.06 6.70
N GLY A 50 -16.70 1.15 5.39
CA GLY A 50 -16.49 2.41 4.67
C GLY A 50 -15.07 2.93 4.88
N ARG A 51 -14.85 3.79 5.87
CA ARG A 51 -13.51 4.37 6.11
C ARG A 51 -12.58 3.47 6.91
N GLN A 52 -13.07 2.36 7.45
CA GLN A 52 -12.30 1.43 8.28
C GLN A 52 -12.48 -0.01 7.79
N LEU A 53 -11.38 -0.76 7.86
CA LEU A 53 -11.32 -2.21 7.71
C LEU A 53 -10.94 -2.80 9.07
N ASP A 54 -11.81 -3.60 9.65
CA ASP A 54 -11.50 -4.45 10.79
C ASP A 54 -10.94 -5.79 10.31
N ILE A 55 -9.99 -6.32 11.07
CA ILE A 55 -9.29 -7.56 10.74
C ILE A 55 -9.13 -8.39 12.01
N LEU A 56 -9.66 -9.61 11.99
CA LEU A 56 -9.37 -10.66 12.95
C LEU A 56 -8.65 -11.80 12.24
N SER A 57 -7.47 -12.16 12.73
CA SER A 57 -6.71 -13.33 12.29
C SER A 57 -6.52 -14.25 13.49
N ASP A 58 -6.79 -15.54 13.36
CA ASP A 58 -6.65 -16.52 14.45
C ASP A 58 -6.09 -17.83 13.88
N GLY A 59 -4.78 -18.02 14.02
CA GLY A 59 -4.06 -19.16 13.44
C GLY A 59 -4.23 -19.28 11.93
N THR A 60 -4.30 -18.14 11.22
CA THR A 60 -4.65 -18.12 9.81
C THR A 60 -4.00 -16.98 9.03
N VAL A 61 -4.15 -17.02 7.71
CA VAL A 61 -3.64 -16.01 6.79
C VAL A 61 -4.51 -15.94 5.54
N SER A 62 -4.90 -14.73 5.19
CA SER A 62 -5.54 -14.43 3.91
C SER A 62 -5.34 -12.97 3.51
N LEU A 63 -5.62 -12.69 2.24
CA LEU A 63 -5.39 -11.40 1.62
C LEU A 63 -6.70 -10.83 1.08
N LEU A 64 -7.02 -9.59 1.45
CA LEU A 64 -8.13 -8.84 0.92
C LEU A 64 -7.64 -7.95 -0.23
N TRP A 65 -8.24 -8.07 -1.42
CA TRP A 65 -7.78 -7.42 -2.66
C TRP A 65 -8.81 -6.46 -3.26
N ARG A 66 -8.35 -5.34 -3.82
CA ARG A 66 -9.17 -4.44 -4.65
C ARG A 66 -8.36 -3.91 -5.85
N PRO A 67 -8.91 -3.93 -7.08
CA PRO A 67 -8.32 -3.19 -8.20
C PRO A 67 -8.46 -1.68 -8.01
N VAL A 68 -7.48 -0.93 -8.50
CA VAL A 68 -7.44 0.53 -8.40
C VAL A 68 -8.06 1.18 -9.64
N GLU A 69 -8.79 2.28 -9.42
CA GLU A 69 -9.41 3.07 -10.50
C GLU A 69 -8.38 3.76 -11.39
N ALA A 70 -8.76 4.06 -12.64
CA ALA A 70 -7.84 4.64 -13.62
C ALA A 70 -7.19 5.95 -13.15
N LEU A 71 -7.93 6.78 -12.42
CA LEU A 71 -7.47 8.05 -11.83
C LEU A 71 -6.28 7.87 -10.89
N ASN A 72 -6.23 6.77 -10.14
CA ASN A 72 -5.21 6.55 -9.10
C ASN A 72 -4.02 5.73 -9.58
N ARG A 73 -3.97 5.37 -10.87
CA ARG A 73 -2.86 4.56 -11.42
C ARG A 73 -1.51 5.26 -11.34
N SER A 74 -1.51 6.59 -11.24
CA SER A 74 -0.32 7.42 -11.09
C SER A 74 -0.10 7.92 -9.66
N ALA A 75 -0.78 7.35 -8.66
CA ALA A 75 -0.59 7.74 -7.26
C ALA A 75 0.88 7.60 -6.85
N GLY A 76 1.48 8.70 -6.40
CA GLY A 76 2.89 8.79 -6.02
C GLY A 76 3.10 8.60 -4.53
N SER A 77 2.04 8.75 -3.74
CA SER A 77 2.09 8.60 -2.29
C SER A 77 0.81 8.01 -1.73
N ALA A 78 0.87 7.59 -0.47
CA ALA A 78 -0.30 7.10 0.26
C ALA A 78 -0.20 7.45 1.73
N ARG A 79 -1.36 7.48 2.39
CA ARG A 79 -1.47 7.69 3.84
C ARG A 79 -2.62 6.89 4.42
N TRP A 80 -2.48 6.47 5.67
CA TRP A 80 -3.52 5.75 6.40
C TRP A 80 -3.28 5.83 7.91
N VAL A 81 -4.23 5.32 8.67
CA VAL A 81 -4.07 4.99 10.09
C VAL A 81 -4.20 3.48 10.23
N TRP A 82 -3.36 2.87 11.05
CA TRP A 82 -3.54 1.49 11.47
C TRP A 82 -3.47 1.39 12.98
N ARG A 83 -4.16 0.38 13.52
CA ARG A 83 -4.19 0.07 14.95
C ARG A 83 -4.09 -1.44 15.12
N VAL A 84 -3.27 -1.87 16.07
CA VAL A 84 -3.15 -3.25 16.50
C VAL A 84 -3.49 -3.29 17.98
N HIS A 85 -4.54 -4.02 18.35
CA HIS A 85 -4.96 -4.26 19.73
C HIS A 85 -4.31 -5.52 20.30
N GLU A 86 -4.25 -6.56 19.48
CA GLU A 86 -3.64 -7.84 19.75
C GLU A 86 -2.82 -8.21 18.52
N GLY A 87 -1.61 -8.69 18.71
CA GLY A 87 -0.66 -8.97 17.64
C GLY A 87 0.13 -10.24 17.89
N VAL A 88 0.86 -10.67 16.86
CA VAL A 88 1.71 -11.86 16.88
C VAL A 88 3.07 -11.57 17.50
N ARG A 89 3.75 -12.63 17.92
CA ARG A 89 5.16 -12.56 18.34
C ARG A 89 6.04 -12.21 17.14
N PRO A 90 7.17 -11.52 17.34
CA PRO A 90 8.06 -11.16 16.25
C PRO A 90 8.68 -12.39 15.59
N THR A 91 8.64 -12.41 14.26
CA THR A 91 9.24 -13.45 13.41
C THR A 91 10.18 -12.83 12.36
N ASP A 92 10.99 -13.65 11.71
CA ASP A 92 11.85 -13.17 10.63
C ASP A 92 11.09 -13.22 9.30
N LEU A 93 10.63 -12.05 8.85
CA LEU A 93 9.85 -11.87 7.62
C LEU A 93 10.56 -12.34 6.33
N THR A 94 11.85 -12.68 6.40
CA THR A 94 12.62 -13.20 5.26
C THR A 94 12.61 -14.72 5.18
N ILE A 95 11.99 -15.41 6.14
CA ILE A 95 11.90 -16.87 6.21
C ILE A 95 10.49 -17.31 5.84
N LYS A 96 10.37 -18.15 4.80
CA LYS A 96 9.08 -18.74 4.40
C LYS A 96 8.53 -19.64 5.51
N GLY A 97 7.27 -19.45 5.89
CA GLY A 97 6.65 -20.23 6.98
C GLY A 97 7.21 -19.84 8.35
N GLY A 98 7.69 -18.61 8.46
CA GLY A 98 8.07 -17.96 9.70
C GLY A 98 7.92 -16.46 9.55
N ASP A 99 6.88 -16.00 8.83
CA ASP A 99 6.72 -14.61 8.41
C ASP A 99 5.41 -13.94 8.89
N ASP A 100 4.82 -14.53 9.94
CA ASP A 100 3.74 -13.94 10.75
C ASP A 100 3.98 -12.43 11.03
N ARG A 101 2.95 -11.63 10.80
CA ARG A 101 2.98 -10.18 10.97
C ARG A 101 1.57 -9.63 11.24
N ASN A 102 1.50 -8.55 12.02
CA ASN A 102 0.22 -7.97 12.42
C ASN A 102 -0.59 -7.49 11.21
N LEU A 103 0.00 -6.64 10.38
CA LEU A 103 -0.67 -6.05 9.22
C LEU A 103 0.31 -5.83 8.08
N ALA A 104 -0.19 -5.98 6.85
CA ALA A 104 0.51 -5.56 5.65
C ALA A 104 -0.43 -4.90 4.65
N ILE A 105 0.01 -3.78 4.02
CA ILE A 105 -0.67 -3.14 2.90
C ILE A 105 0.20 -3.25 1.65
N TYR A 106 -0.37 -3.73 0.56
CA TYR A 106 0.31 -4.00 -0.71
C TYR A 106 -0.11 -2.95 -1.72
N PHE A 107 0.88 -2.39 -2.42
CA PHE A 107 0.70 -1.53 -3.58
C PHE A 107 1.30 -2.26 -4.78
N VAL A 108 0.45 -2.68 -5.72
CA VAL A 108 0.84 -3.54 -6.84
C VAL A 108 0.91 -2.73 -8.12
N PHE A 109 2.12 -2.66 -8.68
CA PHE A 109 2.48 -1.95 -9.90
C PHE A 109 2.77 -2.92 -11.03
N VAL A 110 2.48 -2.50 -12.26
CA VAL A 110 2.86 -3.20 -13.50
C VAL A 110 3.29 -2.19 -14.56
N ASP A 111 4.04 -2.62 -15.55
CA ASP A 111 4.37 -1.78 -16.71
C ASP A 111 3.07 -1.25 -17.36
N PRO A 112 3.01 0.05 -17.75
CA PRO A 112 1.79 0.68 -18.26
C PRO A 112 1.12 -0.06 -19.42
N GLU A 113 1.89 -0.64 -20.34
CA GLU A 113 1.40 -1.41 -21.48
C GLU A 113 0.72 -2.74 -21.10
N ARG A 114 0.87 -3.19 -19.85
CA ARG A 114 0.26 -4.43 -19.34
C ARG A 114 -1.09 -4.21 -18.66
N VAL A 115 -1.46 -2.97 -18.38
CA VAL A 115 -2.66 -2.63 -17.61
C VAL A 115 -3.93 -3.22 -18.23
N ASP A 116 -4.16 -3.02 -19.53
CA ASP A 116 -5.37 -3.50 -20.19
C ASP A 116 -5.43 -5.02 -20.25
N ALA A 117 -4.29 -5.68 -20.48
CA ALA A 117 -4.19 -7.14 -20.53
C ALA A 117 -4.48 -7.80 -19.16
N LEU A 118 -4.24 -7.07 -18.07
CA LEU A 118 -4.44 -7.53 -16.69
C LEU A 118 -5.76 -7.07 -16.08
N SER A 119 -6.52 -6.22 -16.77
CA SER A 119 -7.83 -5.77 -16.31
C SER A 119 -8.76 -6.95 -16.02
N GLY A 120 -9.41 -6.92 -14.86
CA GLY A 120 -10.33 -7.98 -14.40
C GLY A 120 -9.67 -9.32 -14.04
N LYS A 121 -8.34 -9.44 -14.09
CA LYS A 121 -7.65 -10.66 -13.63
C LYS A 121 -7.58 -10.70 -12.10
N SER A 122 -7.48 -11.91 -11.54
CA SER A 122 -7.29 -12.09 -10.10
C SER A 122 -5.93 -11.56 -9.63
N ALA A 123 -5.83 -11.18 -8.36
CA ALA A 123 -4.58 -10.77 -7.74
C ALA A 123 -3.46 -11.80 -7.98
N ARG A 124 -3.79 -13.09 -7.80
CA ARG A 124 -2.86 -14.19 -8.05
C ARG A 124 -2.31 -14.19 -9.48
N ARG A 125 -3.16 -13.95 -10.49
CA ARG A 125 -2.72 -13.91 -11.88
C ARG A 125 -1.87 -12.68 -12.15
N ILE A 126 -2.24 -11.54 -11.58
CA ILE A 126 -1.49 -10.29 -11.70
C ILE A 126 -0.07 -10.45 -11.11
N LEU A 127 0.05 -10.97 -9.90
CA LEU A 127 1.36 -11.15 -9.24
C LEU A 127 2.27 -12.17 -9.95
N GLN A 128 1.71 -13.00 -10.84
CA GLN A 128 2.46 -13.90 -11.71
C GLN A 128 3.00 -13.22 -12.98
N GLU A 129 2.53 -12.02 -13.36
CA GLU A 129 3.09 -11.26 -14.47
C GLU A 129 4.55 -10.86 -14.20
N ASN A 130 5.37 -10.87 -15.25
CA ASN A 130 6.80 -10.58 -15.12
C ASN A 130 7.08 -9.14 -14.69
N SER A 131 6.26 -8.20 -15.16
CA SER A 131 6.34 -6.79 -14.82
C SER A 131 5.78 -6.45 -13.44
N ALA A 132 5.02 -7.36 -12.81
CA ALA A 132 4.41 -7.09 -11.53
C ALA A 132 5.47 -6.81 -10.46
N ARG A 133 5.30 -5.73 -9.72
CA ARG A 133 6.09 -5.37 -8.53
C ARG A 133 5.12 -5.00 -7.43
N ALA A 134 5.28 -5.58 -6.24
CA ALA A 134 4.49 -5.17 -5.09
C ALA A 134 5.38 -4.62 -4.00
N LEU A 135 5.12 -3.37 -3.63
CA LEU A 135 5.67 -2.76 -2.45
C LEU A 135 4.71 -3.01 -1.29
N ILE A 136 5.22 -3.57 -0.19
CA ILE A 136 4.42 -4.07 0.92
C ILE A 136 4.83 -3.31 2.18
N TYR A 137 3.95 -2.53 2.77
CA TYR A 137 4.22 -1.85 4.04
C TYR A 137 3.77 -2.71 5.21
N VAL A 138 4.66 -2.99 6.14
CA VAL A 138 4.46 -4.02 7.18
C VAL A 138 4.50 -3.43 8.60
N TRP A 139 3.56 -3.87 9.44
CA TRP A 139 3.62 -3.82 10.90
C TRP A 139 3.89 -5.22 11.41
N GLY A 140 5.08 -5.49 11.91
CA GLY A 140 5.47 -6.79 12.46
C GLY A 140 6.91 -7.17 12.13
N GLY A 141 7.26 -8.38 12.53
CA GLY A 141 8.60 -8.95 12.37
C GLY A 141 9.62 -8.49 13.43
N THR A 142 10.84 -9.00 13.28
CA THR A 142 12.04 -8.70 14.09
C THR A 142 12.91 -7.56 13.53
N HIS A 143 12.56 -7.05 12.35
CA HIS A 143 13.38 -6.12 11.59
C HIS A 143 13.13 -4.67 12.00
N PRO A 144 14.13 -3.77 11.88
CA PRO A 144 13.98 -2.38 12.28
C PRO A 144 13.08 -1.59 11.32
N THR A 145 12.48 -0.50 11.82
CA THR A 145 11.74 0.47 10.99
C THR A 145 12.59 0.95 9.82
N ASN A 146 11.94 1.11 8.66
CA ASN A 146 12.47 1.45 7.34
C ASN A 146 13.33 0.37 6.68
N ALA A 147 13.51 -0.81 7.27
CA ALA A 147 14.14 -1.93 6.57
C ALA A 147 13.32 -2.32 5.33
N ILE A 148 14.00 -2.49 4.18
CA ILE A 148 13.44 -3.05 2.96
C ILE A 148 13.95 -4.48 2.82
N LEU A 149 13.02 -5.44 2.80
CA LEU A 149 13.30 -6.86 2.86
C LEU A 149 12.86 -7.55 1.56
N PRO A 150 13.65 -8.52 1.05
CA PRO A 150 13.16 -9.42 0.02
C PRO A 150 12.05 -10.30 0.58
N SER A 151 10.99 -10.54 -0.20
CA SER A 151 10.00 -11.54 0.18
C SER A 151 10.53 -12.95 -0.07
N PRO A 152 10.30 -13.91 0.85
CA PRO A 152 10.67 -15.30 0.64
C PRO A 152 9.78 -16.03 -0.40
N TYR A 153 8.70 -15.40 -0.86
CA TYR A 153 7.75 -16.02 -1.80
C TYR A 153 8.00 -15.64 -3.26
N SER A 154 8.59 -14.48 -3.53
CA SER A 154 8.82 -14.01 -4.89
C SER A 154 9.82 -12.85 -4.93
N PRO A 155 10.72 -12.82 -5.93
CA PRO A 155 11.64 -11.70 -6.12
C PRO A 155 10.92 -10.40 -6.51
N ARG A 156 9.63 -10.47 -6.89
CA ARG A 156 8.79 -9.32 -7.30
C ARG A 156 8.18 -8.56 -6.13
N LEU A 157 8.30 -9.09 -4.92
CA LEU A 157 7.72 -8.50 -3.72
C LEU A 157 8.84 -7.93 -2.84
N ARG A 158 8.60 -6.75 -2.28
CA ARG A 158 9.50 -6.11 -1.31
C ARG A 158 8.68 -5.58 -0.15
N SER A 159 9.11 -5.93 1.06
CA SER A 159 8.47 -5.47 2.29
C SER A 159 9.27 -4.32 2.89
N LYS A 160 8.63 -3.19 3.14
CA LYS A 160 9.18 -2.10 3.94
C LYS A 160 8.54 -2.13 5.32
N VAL A 161 9.36 -2.33 6.36
CA VAL A 161 8.88 -2.34 7.74
C VAL A 161 8.63 -0.92 8.20
N LEU A 162 7.40 -0.60 8.57
CA LEU A 162 7.09 0.70 9.18
C LEU A 162 7.10 0.62 10.70
N ARG A 163 6.63 -0.51 11.26
CA ARG A 163 6.62 -0.77 12.69
C ARG A 163 7.11 -2.20 12.95
N PRO A 164 8.03 -2.42 13.91
CA PRO A 164 8.33 -3.75 14.43
C PRO A 164 7.09 -4.39 15.07
N SER A 165 7.20 -5.64 15.52
CA SER A 165 6.09 -6.28 16.25
C SER A 165 5.81 -5.57 17.58
N GLU A 166 4.71 -4.84 17.60
CA GLU A 166 4.20 -4.11 18.76
C GLU A 166 2.68 -3.90 18.61
N VAL A 167 2.05 -3.38 19.66
CA VAL A 167 0.64 -2.94 19.65
C VAL A 167 0.57 -1.43 19.74
N GLY A 168 -0.56 -0.85 19.35
CA GLY A 168 -0.78 0.59 19.43
C GLY A 168 -1.52 1.12 18.22
N GLN A 169 -1.32 2.40 17.91
CA GLN A 169 -1.92 3.06 16.77
C GLN A 169 -0.95 4.07 16.18
N TYR A 170 -0.84 4.09 14.85
CA TYR A 170 -0.01 5.04 14.14
C TYR A 170 -0.69 5.57 12.89
N ARG A 171 -0.32 6.80 12.52
CA ARG A 171 -0.61 7.38 11.22
C ARG A 171 0.65 7.25 10.37
N GLU A 172 0.50 6.69 9.19
CA GLU A 172 1.58 6.51 8.24
C GLU A 172 1.36 7.41 7.02
N GLN A 173 2.46 7.90 6.45
CA GLN A 173 2.51 8.58 5.16
C GLN A 173 3.77 8.09 4.44
N VAL A 174 3.61 7.67 3.19
CA VAL A 174 4.68 7.01 2.43
C VAL A 174 4.79 7.60 1.04
N ASP A 175 6.02 7.67 0.53
CA ASP A 175 6.35 8.04 -0.84
C ASP A 175 6.54 6.75 -1.64
N LEU A 176 5.50 6.36 -2.40
CA LEU A 176 5.47 5.12 -3.16
C LEU A 176 6.53 5.13 -4.26
N ALA A 177 6.76 6.27 -4.91
CA ALA A 177 7.72 6.38 -6.00
C ALA A 177 9.16 6.24 -5.50
N SER A 178 9.50 6.94 -4.41
CA SER A 178 10.81 6.85 -3.77
C SER A 178 11.07 5.45 -3.21
N ASP A 179 10.10 4.89 -2.49
CA ASP A 179 10.24 3.55 -1.93
C ASP A 179 10.32 2.48 -3.01
N HIS A 180 9.58 2.61 -4.12
CA HIS A 180 9.68 1.70 -5.26
C HIS A 180 11.07 1.74 -5.89
N ARG A 181 11.65 2.94 -6.12
CA ARG A 181 13.02 3.08 -6.62
C ARG A 181 14.03 2.42 -5.68
N THR A 182 13.93 2.66 -4.38
CA THR A 182 14.84 2.04 -3.41
C THR A 182 14.68 0.52 -3.39
N ALA A 183 13.45 0.00 -3.48
CA ALA A 183 13.16 -1.42 -3.36
C ALA A 183 13.50 -2.23 -4.62
N PHE A 184 13.33 -1.63 -5.81
CA PHE A 184 13.40 -2.33 -7.10
C PHE A 184 14.43 -1.77 -8.08
N GLY A 185 15.01 -0.60 -7.81
CA GLY A 185 15.97 0.05 -8.70
C GLY A 185 15.35 0.68 -9.95
N SER A 186 14.03 0.84 -10.01
CA SER A 186 13.31 1.43 -11.13
C SER A 186 12.17 2.33 -10.66
N GLU A 187 11.71 3.24 -11.54
CA GLU A 187 10.45 3.96 -11.31
C GLU A 187 9.27 2.98 -11.21
N PRO A 188 8.22 3.33 -10.45
CA PRO A 188 6.99 2.55 -10.44
C PRO A 188 6.30 2.61 -11.80
N GLY A 189 5.68 1.50 -12.18
CA GLY A 189 4.72 1.47 -13.28
C GLY A 189 3.35 2.01 -12.85
N ALA A 190 2.28 1.54 -13.51
CA ALA A 190 0.92 1.86 -13.13
C ALA A 190 0.49 1.08 -11.87
N LEU A 191 -0.03 1.78 -10.85
CA LEU A 191 -0.68 1.16 -9.70
C LEU A 191 -2.01 0.54 -10.14
N ILE A 192 -2.14 -0.79 -10.04
CA ILE A 192 -3.33 -1.51 -10.53
C ILE A 192 -4.15 -2.16 -9.43
N GLY A 193 -3.60 -2.28 -8.22
CA GLY A 193 -4.30 -2.93 -7.14
C GLY A 193 -3.70 -2.68 -5.78
N LEU A 194 -4.57 -2.77 -4.78
CA LEU A 194 -4.26 -2.72 -3.37
C LEU A 194 -4.58 -4.06 -2.74
N ALA A 195 -3.81 -4.41 -1.72
CA ALA A 195 -4.17 -5.53 -0.87
C ALA A 195 -3.91 -5.24 0.60
N VAL A 196 -4.62 -5.95 1.46
CA VAL A 196 -4.39 -5.95 2.92
C VAL A 196 -4.30 -7.40 3.39
N SER A 197 -3.35 -7.71 4.27
CA SER A 197 -3.30 -9.01 4.95
C SER A 197 -2.95 -8.88 6.44
N ALA A 198 -3.30 -9.92 7.17
CA ALA A 198 -2.82 -10.25 8.51
C ALA A 198 -2.40 -11.72 8.50
N ASP A 199 -1.33 -12.05 9.23
CA ASP A 199 -0.65 -13.33 9.12
C ASP A 199 -0.30 -13.88 10.50
N SER A 200 -0.97 -14.96 10.91
CA SER A 200 -0.86 -15.56 12.25
C SER A 200 -0.78 -17.08 12.24
N ASP A 201 -0.61 -17.71 11.09
CA ASP A 201 -0.71 -19.16 10.93
C ASP A 201 0.54 -19.91 11.42
N ASP A 202 1.73 -19.34 11.24
CA ASP A 202 3.00 -19.99 11.56
C ASP A 202 3.18 -20.17 13.07
N THR A 203 2.88 -19.12 13.86
CA THR A 203 3.02 -19.15 15.32
C THR A 203 1.73 -19.54 16.05
N LYS A 204 0.65 -19.79 15.30
CA LYS A 204 -0.71 -20.02 15.82
C LYS A 204 -1.15 -18.89 16.76
N GLY A 205 -0.83 -17.66 16.35
CA GLY A 205 -1.14 -16.46 17.09
C GLY A 205 -2.54 -15.94 16.77
N ARG A 206 -2.85 -14.77 17.32
CA ARG A 206 -4.10 -14.06 17.05
C ARG A 206 -3.82 -12.58 16.87
N ILE A 207 -4.53 -11.96 15.92
CA ILE A 207 -4.41 -10.55 15.58
C ILE A 207 -5.79 -9.92 15.65
N VAL A 208 -5.90 -8.81 16.37
CA VAL A 208 -7.08 -7.94 16.36
C VAL A 208 -6.61 -6.55 15.98
N ALA A 209 -6.99 -6.10 14.78
CA ALA A 209 -6.44 -4.90 14.20
C ALA A 209 -7.43 -4.17 13.28
N SER A 210 -7.08 -2.95 12.91
CA SER A 210 -7.86 -2.16 11.96
C SER A 210 -6.98 -1.25 11.12
N ILE A 211 -7.42 -0.96 9.89
CA ILE A 211 -6.86 0.08 9.03
C ILE A 211 -7.96 1.08 8.73
N SER A 212 -7.68 2.37 8.82
CA SER A 212 -8.63 3.43 8.49
C SER A 212 -8.02 4.53 7.65
N ASP A 213 -8.90 5.27 6.96
CA ASP A 213 -8.57 6.52 6.25
C ASP A 213 -7.48 6.35 5.19
N LEU A 214 -7.43 5.17 4.55
CA LEU A 214 -6.51 4.88 3.45
C LEU A 214 -6.77 5.84 2.28
N GLN A 215 -5.74 6.55 1.86
CA GLN A 215 -5.78 7.55 0.81
C GLN A 215 -4.59 7.39 -0.14
N LEU A 216 -4.84 7.69 -1.40
CA LEU A 216 -3.85 7.79 -2.47
C LEU A 216 -3.76 9.25 -2.90
N ASP A 217 -2.54 9.74 -3.14
CA ASP A 217 -2.26 11.10 -3.63
C ASP A 217 -1.27 11.08 -4.80
#